data_AF-A0A950NHK9-F1
#
_entry.id   AF-A0A950NHK9-F1
#
_cell.length_a   1.000
_cell.length_b   1.000
_cell.length_c   1.000
_cell.angle_alpha   90.00
_cell.angle_beta   90.00
_cell.angle_gamma   90.00
#
_symmetry.space_group_name_H-M   'P 1'
#
loop_
_entity.id
_entity.type
_entity.pdbx_description
1 polymer ?
#
loop_
_entity_poly.entity_id
_entity_poly.type
_entity_poly.pdbx_seq_one_letter_code
_entity_poly.pdbx_strand_id
1 'polypeptide(L)' 'MGQLILDAGHAYKMLGLGPLAASDILEGPEPRLEPFRLTRFETGQLQPSSSGPFPWT' A
#
# COMPACT_ATOMS: atom_id res chain seq x y z
N MET A 1 18.53 -0.85 -4.68
CA MET A 1 17.25 -0.90 -5.44
C MET A 1 16.35 -1.90 -4.73
N GLY A 2 15.30 -1.41 -4.06
CA GLY A 2 14.33 -2.26 -3.39
C GLY A 2 13.37 -2.90 -4.40
N GLN A 3 12.95 -4.13 -4.15
CA GLN A 3 11.85 -4.76 -4.88
C GLN A 3 10.54 -4.38 -4.20
N LEU A 4 9.56 -3.93 -4.97
CA LEU A 4 8.23 -3.55 -4.48
C LEU A 4 7.19 -4.49 -5.10
N ILE A 5 6.44 -5.18 -4.26
CA ILE A 5 5.30 -6.01 -4.66
C ILE A 5 4.04 -5.26 -4.26
N LEU A 6 3.21 -4.90 -5.24
CA LEU A 6 1.94 -4.21 -5.03
C LEU A 6 0.79 -5.13 -5.42
N ASP A 7 -0.11 -5.38 -4.47
CA ASP A 7 -1.38 -6.05 -4.72
C ASP A 7 -2.52 -5.22 -4.12
N ALA A 8 -3.54 -4.96 -4.92
CA ALA A 8 -4.71 -4.19 -4.51
C ALA A 8 -6.01 -5.01 -4.57
N GLY A 9 -5.93 -6.31 -4.87
CA GLY A 9 -7.07 -7.22 -5.05
C GLY A 9 -7.94 -6.94 -6.29
N HIS A 10 -7.96 -5.70 -6.80
CA HIS A 10 -8.58 -5.29 -8.07
C HIS A 10 -7.66 -4.30 -8.80
N ALA A 11 -7.38 -4.56 -10.08
CA ALA A 11 -6.40 -3.78 -10.85
C ALA A 11 -6.72 -2.28 -10.95
N TYR A 12 -8.01 -1.89 -10.95
CA TYR A 12 -8.38 -0.48 -11.06
C TYR A 12 -7.88 0.37 -9.86
N LYS A 13 -7.69 -0.24 -8.68
CA LYS A 13 -7.18 0.44 -7.48
C LYS A 13 -5.72 0.87 -7.65
N MET A 14 -4.98 0.25 -8.58
CA MET A 14 -3.61 0.64 -8.91
C MET A 14 -3.50 2.03 -9.54
N LEU A 15 -4.59 2.58 -10.07
CA LEU A 15 -4.62 3.98 -10.53
C LEU A 15 -4.40 4.96 -9.37
N GLY A 16 -4.87 4.63 -8.16
CA GLY A 16 -4.62 5.41 -6.96
C GLY A 16 -3.33 5.01 -6.24
N LEU A 17 -2.98 3.72 -6.24
CA LEU A 17 -1.82 3.20 -5.50
C LEU A 17 -0.48 3.45 -6.20
N GLY A 18 -0.47 3.41 -7.54
CA GLY A 18 0.74 3.58 -8.35
C GLY A 18 1.47 4.91 -8.13
N PRO A 19 0.78 6.07 -8.15
CA PRO A 19 1.42 7.35 -7.85
C PRO A 19 2.02 7.41 -6.44
N LEU A 20 1.36 6.79 -5.47
CA LEU A 20 1.79 6.77 -4.07
C LEU A 20 3.03 5.89 -3.90
N ALA A 21 3.07 4.75 -4.57
CA ALA A 21 4.26 3.90 -4.64
C ALA A 21 5.44 4.60 -5.33
N ALA A 22 5.18 5.37 -6.39
CA ALA A 22 6.23 6.12 -7.07
C ALA A 22 6.82 7.20 -6.15
N SER A 23 5.99 7.98 -5.43
CA SER A 23 6.47 8.95 -4.45
C SER A 23 7.19 8.28 -3.28
N ASP A 24 6.74 7.13 -2.78
CA ASP A 24 7.45 6.37 -1.72
C ASP A 24 8.89 6.02 -2.13
N ILE A 25 9.08 5.61 -3.40
CA ILE A 25 10.38 5.24 -3.96
C ILE A 25 11.27 6.47 -4.20
N LEU A 26 10.70 7.55 -4.75
CA LEU A 26 11.47 8.69 -5.25
C LEU A 26 11.70 9.78 -4.20
N GLU A 27 10.72 9.99 -3.32
CA GLU A 27 10.66 11.12 -2.39
C GLU A 27 10.78 10.67 -0.92
N GLY A 28 10.57 9.37 -0.66
CA GLY A 28 10.65 8.77 0.68
C GLY A 28 9.29 8.38 1.25
N PRO A 29 9.24 7.86 2.49
CA PRO A 29 8.10 7.14 3.05
C PRO A 29 6.74 7.80 2.83
N GLU A 30 5.79 7.09 2.21
CA GLU A 30 4.39 7.51 2.07
C GLU A 30 3.54 6.85 3.17
N PRO A 31 3.06 7.61 4.18
CA PRO A 31 2.35 7.06 5.33
C PRO A 31 1.08 6.28 4.99
N ARG A 32 0.43 6.59 3.86
CA ARG A 32 -0.77 5.85 3.42
C ARG A 32 -0.45 4.43 2.95
N LEU A 33 0.81 4.15 2.59
CA LEU A 33 1.28 2.80 2.25
C LEU A 33 1.70 1.99 3.48
N GLU A 34 1.73 2.57 4.68
CA GLU A 34 2.13 1.86 5.90
C GLU A 34 1.35 0.54 6.12
N PRO A 35 0.02 0.47 5.90
CA PRO A 35 -0.73 -0.79 6.01
C PRO A 35 -0.31 -1.86 5.00
N PHE A 36 0.42 -1.50 3.93
CA PHE A 36 0.85 -2.39 2.84
C PHE A 36 2.29 -2.86 3.00
N ARG A 37 3.02 -2.38 3.99
CA ARG A 37 4.43 -2.75 4.19
C ARG A 37 4.55 -4.20 4.64
N LEU A 38 5.59 -4.87 4.13
CA LEU A 38 5.88 -6.26 4.45
C LEU A 38 6.19 -6.47 5.94
N THR A 39 6.74 -5.47 6.61
CA THR A 39 7.02 -5.47 8.06
C THR A 39 5.79 -5.79 8.90
N ARG A 40 4.58 -5.47 8.41
CA ARG A 40 3.33 -5.79 9.11
C ARG A 40 3.18 -7.28 9.42
N PHE A 41 3.70 -8.15 8.55
CA PHE A 41 3.63 -9.60 8.72
C PHE A 41 4.53 -10.07 9.85
N GLU A 42 5.72 -9.48 9.98
CA GLU A 42 6.65 -9.75 11.07
C GLU A 42 6.07 -9.29 12.42
N THR A 43 5.44 -8.12 12.45
CA THR A 43 4.87 -7.53 13.68
C THR A 43 3.46 -8.03 14.01
N GLY A 44 2.88 -8.91 13.19
CA GLY A 44 1.52 -9.42 13.38
C GLY A 44 0.42 -8.35 13.25
N GLN A 45 0.69 -7.26 12.53
CA GLN A 45 -0.28 -6.19 12.31
C GLN A 45 -1.29 -6.59 11.24
N LEU A 46 -2.57 -6.64 11.61
CA LEU A 46 -3.67 -6.97 10.70
C LEU A 46 -3.95 -5.82 9.74
N GLN A 47 -4.43 -6.17 8.54
CA GLN A 47 -4.90 -5.17 7.59
C GLN A 47 -6.15 -4.46 8.17
N PRO A 48 -6.27 -3.13 8.03
CA PRO A 48 -7.49 -2.41 8.39
C PRO A 48 -8.69 -2.92 7.58
N SER A 49 -9.85 -3.04 8.24
CA SER A 49 -11.11 -3.34 7.58
C SER A 49 -11.65 -2.10 6.85
N SER A 50 -11.89 -2.21 5.54
CA SER A 50 -12.53 -1.16 4.73
C SER A 50 -14.03 -1.42 4.57
N SER A 51 -14.78 -0.34 4.68
CA SER A 51 -16.09 -0.17 4.06
C SER A 51 -15.93 0.97 3.04
N GLY A 52 -16.19 0.74 1.75
CA GLY A 52 -15.88 1.62 0.60
C GLY A 52 -16.31 3.12 0.69
N PRO A 53 -16.10 3.96 -0.36
CA PRO A 53 -15.80 3.57 -1.74
C PRO A 53 -14.31 3.57 -2.09
N PHE A 54 -13.43 4.27 -1.37
CA PHE A 54 -11.96 4.02 -1.39
C PHE A 54 -11.27 4.37 -0.06
N PRO A 55 -11.10 3.36 0.82
CA PRO A 55 -10.25 3.44 2.01
C PRO A 55 -9.37 2.18 2.09
N TRP A 56 -8.70 1.83 0.99
CA TRP A 56 -7.58 0.88 0.96
C TRP A 56 -7.84 -0.52 1.60
N THR A 57 -9.07 -1.02 1.45
CA THR A 57 -9.43 -2.43 1.23
C THR A 57 -10.63 -2.50 0.30
#